data_AF-A0A9W9GIN6-F1
#
_entry.id   AF-A0A9W9GIN6-F1
#
_cell.length_a   1.000
_cell.length_b   1.000
_cell.length_c   1.000
_cell.angle_alpha   90.00
_cell.angle_beta   90.00
_cell.angle_gamma   90.00
#
_symmetry.space_group_name_H-M   'P 1'
#
loop_
_entity.id
_entity.type
_entity.pdbx_description
1 polymer ?
#
loop_
_entity_poly.entity_id
_entity_poly.type
_entity_poly.pdbx_seq_one_letter_code
_entity_poly.pdbx_strand_id
1 'polypeptide(L)'
;MHIKNNSIPAGPGPDPTLSSTLQPSEQHTKTPIPAPTKPPTYAKHLYFAYGSNLSPTQMKSRCRINPTHSATPLAIATLPKWRWLICEAGYANVLSPSGLRVPTQDSDTAHEIPVSGDKDAVYGVLYQMDLEDELILDAYEGVDGLAGDADPDCGVPVTVRPKVQGDGSYNKWYSEAEVVRWLDGAEGVREGLGIDGGSVPVLVYVDENCVRLAEPRFEYIARMNRAIRESVALGVPRSWVDQVMRKFIPE
;
A
#
# COMPACT_ATOMS: atom_id res chain seq x y z
N MET A 1 -88.55 27.05 -34.73
CA MET A 1 -87.48 27.00 -33.70
C MET A 1 -86.23 27.65 -34.29
N HIS A 2 -85.97 28.90 -33.89
CA HIS A 2 -84.86 29.75 -34.35
C HIS A 2 -84.52 30.66 -33.17
N ILE A 3 -83.41 30.42 -32.46
CA ILE A 3 -82.83 31.40 -31.53
C ILE A 3 -81.33 31.06 -31.51
N LYS A 4 -80.46 31.79 -32.22
CA LYS A 4 -79.92 33.14 -31.94
C LYS A 4 -79.09 33.21 -30.66
N ASN A 5 -77.86 33.67 -30.87
CA ASN A 5 -76.92 34.22 -29.91
C ASN A 5 -77.58 35.04 -28.80
N ASN A 6 -76.95 35.05 -27.62
CA ASN A 6 -76.85 36.29 -26.87
C ASN A 6 -75.47 36.39 -26.22
N SER A 7 -74.77 37.48 -26.57
CA SER A 7 -73.53 37.97 -25.96
C SER A 7 -73.87 38.89 -24.77
N ILE A 8 -72.81 39.45 -24.14
CA ILE A 8 -72.73 40.68 -23.29
C ILE A 8 -72.47 40.37 -21.79
N PRO A 9 -71.60 41.10 -21.03
CA PRO A 9 -70.31 41.73 -21.35
C PRO A 9 -69.26 41.68 -20.18
N ALA A 10 -68.14 42.37 -20.44
CA ALA A 10 -66.96 42.67 -19.64
C ALA A 10 -67.09 43.01 -18.14
N GLY A 11 -66.05 42.61 -17.38
CA GLY A 11 -65.57 43.22 -16.14
C GLY A 11 -64.05 42.99 -16.00
N PRO A 12 -63.27 43.91 -15.38
CA PRO A 12 -61.91 44.22 -15.82
C PRO A 12 -60.81 43.76 -14.86
N GLY A 13 -59.57 43.66 -15.37
CA GLY A 13 -58.37 43.93 -14.58
C GLY A 13 -57.17 43.02 -14.90
N PRO A 14 -55.95 43.58 -15.05
CA PRO A 14 -54.78 42.93 -15.66
C PRO A 14 -54.00 42.13 -14.58
N ASP A 15 -52.94 41.37 -14.81
CA ASP A 15 -51.78 41.53 -15.70
C ASP A 15 -50.94 40.21 -15.64
N PRO A 16 -49.78 40.07 -16.29
CA PRO A 16 -49.48 38.93 -17.12
C PRO A 16 -48.55 37.93 -16.42
N THR A 17 -48.68 36.66 -16.80
CA THR A 17 -47.67 35.65 -16.55
C THR A 17 -46.38 36.01 -17.28
N LEU A 18 -45.44 36.59 -16.53
CA LEU A 18 -44.06 36.85 -16.93
C LEU A 18 -43.34 35.51 -17.17
N SER A 19 -43.00 35.28 -18.43
CA SER A 19 -41.91 34.42 -18.86
C SER A 19 -40.62 34.88 -18.18
N SER A 20 -40.05 34.08 -17.28
CA SER A 20 -38.72 34.29 -16.75
C SER A 20 -37.79 33.19 -17.22
N THR A 21 -36.97 33.56 -18.19
CA THR A 21 -35.81 32.82 -18.68
C THR A 21 -34.76 32.79 -17.58
N LEU A 22 -34.55 31.65 -16.93
CA LEU A 22 -33.40 31.45 -16.05
C LEU A 22 -32.19 31.00 -16.89
N GLN A 23 -31.20 31.87 -17.01
CA GLN A 23 -29.88 31.57 -17.55
C GLN A 23 -29.12 30.60 -16.63
N PRO A 24 -28.25 29.72 -17.16
CA PRO A 24 -27.31 28.98 -16.32
C PRO A 24 -26.14 29.89 -15.94
N SER A 25 -26.05 30.25 -14.67
CA SER A 25 -24.85 30.84 -14.07
C SER A 25 -24.27 29.86 -13.06
N GLU A 26 -23.34 29.02 -13.49
CA GLU A 26 -22.39 28.38 -12.58
C GLU A 26 -20.98 28.64 -13.12
N GLN A 27 -20.44 29.80 -12.72
CA GLN A 27 -19.02 30.04 -12.72
C GLN A 27 -18.38 29.07 -11.71
N HIS A 28 -17.89 27.93 -12.18
CA HIS A 28 -16.95 27.12 -11.43
C HIS A 28 -15.62 27.89 -11.32
N THR A 29 -15.50 28.68 -10.27
CA THR A 29 -14.21 29.24 -9.84
C THR A 29 -13.33 28.07 -9.43
N LYS A 30 -12.44 27.62 -10.32
CA LYS A 30 -11.32 26.74 -9.98
C LYS A 30 -10.36 27.54 -9.10
N THR A 31 -10.57 27.52 -7.79
CA THR A 31 -9.56 28.00 -6.84
C THR A 31 -8.32 27.11 -7.02
N PRO A 32 -7.14 27.67 -7.36
CA PRO A 32 -5.91 26.88 -7.42
C PRO A 32 -5.63 26.30 -6.05
N ILE A 33 -5.45 24.98 -5.96
CA ILE A 33 -4.98 24.32 -4.75
C ILE A 33 -3.62 24.95 -4.40
N PRO A 34 -3.44 25.53 -3.19
CA PRO A 34 -2.14 26.06 -2.78
C PRO A 34 -1.11 24.94 -2.85
N ALA A 35 0.00 25.17 -3.53
CA ALA A 35 1.13 24.25 -3.50
C ALA A 35 1.54 24.00 -2.03
N PRO A 36 1.87 22.76 -1.64
CA PRO A 36 2.29 22.46 -0.28
C PRO A 36 3.46 23.35 0.12
N THR A 37 3.30 24.10 1.21
CA THR A 37 4.21 25.17 1.67
C THR A 37 5.41 24.67 2.48
N LYS A 38 5.57 23.35 2.62
CA LYS A 38 6.77 22.73 3.20
C LYS A 38 7.40 21.81 2.16
N PRO A 39 8.73 21.85 1.96
CA PRO A 39 9.39 20.80 1.21
C PRO A 39 9.10 19.46 1.89
N PRO A 40 8.73 18.42 1.15
CA PRO A 40 8.40 17.12 1.73
C PRO A 40 9.61 16.58 2.49
N THR A 41 9.41 16.28 3.78
CA THR A 41 10.40 15.59 4.60
C THR A 41 10.22 14.10 4.38
N TYR A 42 11.09 13.50 3.58
CA TYR A 42 11.06 12.07 3.33
C TYR A 42 11.73 11.32 4.47
N ALA A 43 11.19 10.14 4.78
CA ALA A 43 11.89 9.23 5.64
C ALA A 43 13.20 8.77 4.95
N LYS A 44 14.20 8.42 5.76
CA LYS A 44 15.50 7.92 5.25
C LYS A 44 15.43 6.44 4.82
N HIS A 45 14.22 5.88 4.72
CA HIS A 45 13.95 4.51 4.34
C HIS A 45 12.93 4.45 3.20
N LEU A 46 12.96 3.37 2.43
CA LEU A 46 11.94 3.06 1.41
C LEU A 46 10.93 2.05 1.98
N TYR A 47 9.70 2.04 1.49
CA TYR A 47 8.75 0.97 1.81
C TYR A 47 8.98 -0.25 0.92
N PHE A 48 9.19 -1.42 1.51
CA PHE A 48 9.32 -2.71 0.82
C PHE A 48 7.97 -3.45 0.82
N ALA A 49 7.33 -3.52 -0.34
CA ALA A 49 6.09 -4.27 -0.51
C ALA A 49 6.36 -5.71 -0.95
N TYR A 50 5.75 -6.69 -0.27
CA TYR A 50 5.84 -8.13 -0.61
C TYR A 50 4.46 -8.83 -0.71
N GLY A 51 3.38 -8.16 -0.32
CA GLY A 51 2.01 -8.65 -0.40
C GLY A 51 1.21 -7.92 -1.49
N SER A 52 -0.06 -7.60 -1.23
CA SER A 52 -0.91 -6.95 -2.25
C SER A 52 -0.41 -5.57 -2.71
N ASN A 53 0.42 -4.91 -1.90
CA ASN A 53 1.05 -3.63 -2.24
C ASN A 53 2.19 -3.76 -3.28
N LEU A 54 2.54 -4.99 -3.69
CA LEU A 54 3.35 -5.21 -4.91
C LEU A 54 2.70 -4.59 -6.16
N SER A 55 1.39 -4.33 -6.12
CA SER A 55 0.62 -3.63 -7.14
C SER A 55 0.72 -2.11 -6.99
N PRO A 56 1.32 -1.37 -7.94
CA PRO A 56 1.21 0.09 -7.97
C PRO A 56 -0.24 0.58 -8.03
N THR A 57 -1.14 -0.19 -8.67
CA THR A 57 -2.57 0.11 -8.68
C THR A 57 -3.17 0.07 -7.26
N GLN A 58 -2.79 -0.92 -6.45
CA GLN A 58 -3.19 -0.99 -5.03
C GLN A 58 -2.61 0.20 -4.25
N MET A 59 -1.32 0.47 -4.43
CA MET A 59 -0.65 1.59 -3.75
C MET A 59 -1.35 2.92 -4.06
N LYS A 60 -1.67 3.18 -5.33
CA LYS A 60 -2.36 4.41 -5.76
C LYS A 60 -3.76 4.55 -5.17
N SER A 61 -4.42 3.45 -4.82
CA SER A 61 -5.72 3.48 -4.14
C SER A 61 -5.62 3.77 -2.63
N ARG A 62 -4.48 3.44 -2.01
CA ARG A 62 -4.24 3.59 -0.57
C ARG A 62 -3.60 4.94 -0.25
N CYS A 63 -2.55 5.32 -0.98
CA CYS A 63 -1.86 6.60 -0.85
C CYS A 63 -2.73 7.71 -1.46
N ARG A 64 -3.28 8.59 -0.63
CA ARG A 64 -4.26 9.61 -1.04
C ARG A 64 -3.73 11.03 -0.91
N ILE A 65 -2.62 11.23 -0.21
CA ILE A 65 -2.01 12.54 0.00
C ILE A 65 -1.15 12.90 -1.20
N ASN A 66 -0.22 12.02 -1.60
CA ASN A 66 0.61 12.22 -2.77
C ASN A 66 0.79 10.91 -3.56
N PRO A 67 -0.28 10.40 -4.19
CA PRO A 67 -0.23 9.14 -4.95
C PRO A 67 0.80 9.14 -6.09
N THR A 68 1.12 10.30 -6.67
CA THR A 68 2.12 10.41 -7.74
C THR A 68 3.56 10.21 -7.25
N HIS A 69 3.78 10.34 -5.95
CA HIS A 69 5.07 10.08 -5.32
C HIS A 69 5.04 8.72 -4.59
N SER A 70 4.19 8.58 -3.57
CA SER A 70 4.10 7.40 -2.70
C SER A 70 3.71 6.10 -3.42
N ALA A 71 2.99 6.17 -4.54
CA ALA A 71 2.58 4.98 -5.31
C ALA A 71 3.40 4.75 -6.59
N THR A 72 4.48 5.51 -6.78
CA THR A 72 5.39 5.31 -7.92
C THR A 72 6.47 4.28 -7.53
N PRO A 73 6.51 3.11 -8.19
CA PRO A 73 7.50 2.09 -7.88
C PRO A 73 8.90 2.57 -8.30
N LEU A 74 9.90 2.36 -7.44
CA LEU A 74 11.26 2.86 -7.64
C LEU A 74 12.26 1.77 -8.01
N ALA A 75 12.11 0.58 -7.44
CA ALA A 75 13.05 -0.50 -7.62
C ALA A 75 12.42 -1.87 -7.36
N ILE A 76 13.05 -2.90 -7.91
CA ILE A 76 12.87 -4.28 -7.47
C ILE A 76 14.03 -4.61 -6.53
N ALA A 77 13.72 -5.16 -5.37
CA ALA A 77 14.70 -5.51 -4.35
C ALA A 77 14.39 -6.87 -3.71
N THR A 78 15.35 -7.38 -2.95
CA THR A 78 15.23 -8.62 -2.19
C THR A 78 15.55 -8.42 -0.72
N LEU A 79 14.84 -9.14 0.14
CA LEU A 79 15.19 -9.35 1.54
C LEU A 79 15.86 -10.74 1.68
N PRO A 80 17.20 -10.81 1.85
CA PRO A 80 17.93 -12.07 1.89
C PRO A 80 17.61 -12.89 3.14
N LYS A 81 17.41 -14.19 3.00
CA LYS A 81 17.10 -15.15 4.08
C LYS A 81 15.75 -14.96 4.77
N TRP A 82 14.93 -14.01 4.31
CA TRP A 82 13.53 -13.91 4.73
C TRP A 82 12.70 -15.01 4.07
N ARG A 83 11.55 -15.35 4.66
CA ARG A 83 10.61 -16.33 4.10
C ARG A 83 9.28 -15.66 3.83
N TRP A 84 8.70 -15.88 2.67
CA TRP A 84 7.35 -15.44 2.33
C TRP A 84 6.34 -16.55 2.60
N LEU A 85 5.17 -16.19 3.12
CA LEU A 85 4.06 -17.12 3.37
C LEU A 85 2.71 -16.44 3.21
N ILE A 86 1.66 -17.26 3.09
CA ILE A 86 0.32 -16.88 3.54
C ILE A 86 0.15 -17.41 4.96
N CYS A 87 -0.05 -16.50 5.91
CA CYS A 87 -0.22 -16.85 7.32
C CYS A 87 -1.68 -17.21 7.64
N GLU A 88 -1.95 -17.70 8.84
CA GLU A 88 -3.27 -18.11 9.31
C GLU A 88 -4.35 -17.02 9.31
N ALA A 89 -3.96 -15.74 9.25
CA ALA A 89 -4.89 -14.64 9.01
C ALA A 89 -5.47 -14.65 7.58
N GLY A 90 -4.84 -15.41 6.67
CA GLY A 90 -5.17 -15.58 5.26
C GLY A 90 -4.61 -14.48 4.36
N TYR A 91 -3.53 -13.83 4.80
CA TYR A 91 -2.83 -12.74 4.12
C TYR A 91 -1.33 -13.05 3.99
N ALA A 92 -0.65 -12.34 3.08
CA ALA A 92 0.79 -12.48 2.91
C ALA A 92 1.53 -11.90 4.12
N ASN A 93 2.47 -12.68 4.65
CA ASN A 93 3.40 -12.27 5.69
C ASN A 93 4.83 -12.63 5.27
N VAL A 94 5.82 -12.13 6.02
CA VAL A 94 7.19 -12.57 5.92
C VAL A 94 7.74 -12.97 7.28
N LEU A 95 8.55 -14.03 7.31
CA LEU A 95 9.31 -14.45 8.48
C LEU A 95 10.75 -13.94 8.36
N SER A 96 11.24 -13.31 9.42
CA SER A 96 12.60 -12.82 9.50
C SER A 96 13.63 -13.98 9.53
N PRO A 97 14.89 -13.71 9.14
CA PRO A 97 15.99 -14.66 9.30
C PRO A 97 16.14 -15.09 10.76
N SER A 98 16.67 -16.29 11.01
CA SER A 98 16.71 -16.89 12.35
C SER A 98 17.34 -15.98 13.43
N GLY A 99 18.37 -15.21 13.10
CA GLY A 99 19.03 -14.27 14.02
C GLY A 99 18.25 -12.99 14.32
N LEU A 100 17.08 -12.79 13.70
CA LEU A 100 16.21 -11.63 13.87
C LEU A 100 14.77 -12.04 14.22
N ARG A 101 14.55 -13.24 14.73
CA ARG A 101 13.23 -13.69 15.15
C ARG A 101 12.95 -13.26 16.57
N VAL A 102 11.76 -12.71 16.79
CA VAL A 102 11.21 -12.55 18.14
C VAL A 102 10.69 -13.90 18.66
N PRO A 103 10.45 -14.08 19.97
CA PRO A 103 10.05 -15.38 20.53
C PRO A 103 8.82 -16.02 19.87
N THR A 104 7.84 -15.23 19.44
CA THR A 104 6.63 -15.73 18.73
C THR A 104 6.94 -16.29 17.35
N GLN A 105 8.06 -15.89 16.75
CA GLN A 105 8.51 -16.30 15.43
C GLN A 105 9.51 -17.47 15.47
N ASP A 106 10.00 -17.85 16.65
CA ASP A 106 10.91 -18.99 16.81
C ASP A 106 10.16 -20.20 17.38
N SER A 107 9.33 -20.80 16.53
CA SER A 107 8.54 -21.99 16.84
C SER A 107 8.72 -23.07 15.78
N ASP A 108 8.43 -24.33 16.13
CA ASP A 108 8.44 -25.45 15.18
C ASP A 108 7.56 -25.14 13.96
N THR A 109 6.40 -24.52 14.17
CA THR A 109 5.50 -24.06 13.11
C THR A 109 6.18 -23.06 12.16
N ALA A 110 6.93 -22.10 12.70
CA ALA A 110 7.65 -21.13 11.87
C ALA A 110 8.80 -21.78 11.07
N HIS A 111 9.36 -22.89 11.57
CA HIS A 111 10.42 -23.64 10.90
C HIS A 111 9.88 -24.45 9.71
N GLU A 112 8.58 -24.72 9.64
CA GLU A 112 7.93 -25.34 8.48
C GLU A 112 7.82 -24.40 7.26
N ILE A 113 7.98 -23.08 7.46
CA ILE A 113 7.85 -22.10 6.38
C ILE A 113 9.02 -22.29 5.38
N PRO A 114 8.73 -22.58 4.10
CA PRO A 114 9.75 -22.97 3.13
C PRO A 114 10.66 -21.80 2.73
N VAL A 115 11.87 -22.15 2.31
CA VAL A 115 12.82 -21.21 1.68
C VAL A 115 12.15 -20.51 0.50
N SER A 116 12.35 -19.19 0.40
CA SER A 116 11.75 -18.38 -0.66
C SER A 116 12.56 -18.44 -1.94
N GLY A 117 12.28 -19.47 -2.73
CA GLY A 117 12.88 -19.72 -4.04
C GLY A 117 14.36 -20.09 -3.97
N ASP A 118 14.96 -20.34 -5.12
CA ASP A 118 16.35 -20.86 -5.22
C ASP A 118 17.40 -19.89 -4.65
N LYS A 119 17.08 -18.60 -4.61
CA LYS A 119 17.96 -17.54 -4.08
C LYS A 119 17.83 -17.32 -2.58
N ASP A 120 16.91 -18.03 -1.91
CA ASP A 120 16.72 -17.90 -0.47
C ASP A 120 16.45 -16.42 -0.07
N ALA A 121 15.49 -15.79 -0.74
CA ALA A 121 15.18 -14.38 -0.56
C ALA A 121 13.73 -14.05 -0.95
N VAL A 122 13.15 -13.04 -0.29
CA VAL A 122 11.83 -12.51 -0.67
C VAL A 122 12.02 -11.36 -1.65
N TYR A 123 11.36 -11.41 -2.80
CA TYR A 123 11.32 -10.29 -3.74
C TYR A 123 10.24 -9.28 -3.38
N GLY A 124 10.52 -8.01 -3.61
CA GLY A 124 9.59 -6.91 -3.35
C GLY A 124 9.76 -5.74 -4.31
N VAL A 125 8.78 -4.82 -4.23
CA VAL A 125 8.80 -3.53 -4.93
C VAL A 125 9.04 -2.43 -3.90
N LEU A 126 9.97 -1.52 -4.19
CA LEU A 126 10.29 -0.40 -3.34
C LEU A 126 9.50 0.86 -3.73
N TYR A 127 9.02 1.59 -2.73
CA TYR A 127 8.37 2.89 -2.87
C TYR A 127 9.01 3.90 -1.92
N GLN A 128 9.12 5.17 -2.31
CA GLN A 128 9.43 6.24 -1.36
C GLN A 128 8.11 6.80 -0.85
N MET A 129 7.92 6.79 0.47
CA MET A 129 6.66 7.20 1.07
C MET A 129 6.73 8.64 1.56
N ASP A 130 5.68 9.41 1.31
CA ASP A 130 5.37 10.58 2.12
C ASP A 130 4.86 10.13 3.50
N LEU A 131 5.25 10.85 4.56
CA LEU A 131 4.93 10.47 5.94
C LEU A 131 3.42 10.34 6.19
N GLU A 132 2.60 11.20 5.60
CA GLU A 132 1.14 11.12 5.76
C GLU A 132 0.53 9.94 5.01
N ASP A 133 1.10 9.54 3.87
CA ASP A 133 0.69 8.32 3.17
C ASP A 133 1.16 7.06 3.90
N GLU A 134 2.34 7.09 4.55
CA GLU A 134 2.79 6.01 5.44
C GLU A 134 1.83 5.82 6.62
N LEU A 135 1.32 6.90 7.22
CA LEU A 135 0.28 6.82 8.27
C LEU A 135 -1.04 6.20 7.76
N ILE A 136 -1.40 6.44 6.50
CA ILE A 136 -2.54 5.77 5.89
C ILE A 136 -2.26 4.27 5.71
N LEU A 137 -1.03 3.89 5.32
CA LEU A 137 -0.63 2.49 5.26
C LEU A 137 -0.62 1.85 6.64
N ASP A 138 -0.13 2.51 7.68
CA ASP A 138 -0.15 2.01 9.06
C ASP A 138 -1.59 1.62 9.47
N ALA A 139 -2.61 2.39 9.07
CA ALA A 139 -4.01 2.03 9.28
C ALA A 139 -4.47 0.81 8.46
N TYR A 140 -4.02 0.67 7.21
CA TYR A 140 -4.33 -0.50 6.37
C TYR A 140 -3.67 -1.79 6.83
N GLU A 141 -2.46 -1.68 7.36
CA GLU A 141 -1.68 -2.81 7.89
C GLU A 141 -2.02 -3.07 9.38
N GLY A 142 -2.92 -2.25 9.97
CA GLY A 142 -3.40 -2.45 11.33
C GLY A 142 -2.29 -2.31 12.38
N VAL A 143 -1.38 -1.35 12.18
CA VAL A 143 -0.31 -1.05 13.14
C VAL A 143 -0.91 -0.48 14.43
N ASP A 144 -0.52 -1.04 15.56
CA ASP A 144 -0.89 -0.50 16.86
C ASP A 144 -0.01 0.71 17.22
N GLY A 145 -0.58 1.91 17.06
CA GLY A 145 0.11 3.15 17.39
C GLY A 145 0.46 3.29 18.89
N LEU A 146 -0.23 2.56 19.77
CA LEU A 146 -0.04 2.57 21.22
C LEU A 146 0.88 1.46 21.70
N ALA A 147 1.36 0.59 20.80
CA ALA A 147 2.28 -0.47 21.16
C ALA A 147 3.54 0.09 21.85
N GLY A 148 3.99 -0.64 22.87
CA GLY A 148 5.18 -0.32 23.65
C GLY A 148 6.47 -0.47 22.86
N ASP A 149 7.56 0.02 23.42
CA ASP A 149 8.89 -0.12 22.83
C ASP A 149 9.35 -1.57 22.88
N ALA A 150 10.17 -1.97 21.91
CA ALA A 150 10.79 -3.28 21.91
C ALA A 150 11.80 -3.41 23.06
N ASP A 151 11.78 -4.57 23.72
CA ASP A 151 12.78 -4.91 24.73
C ASP A 151 14.16 -5.07 24.05
N PRO A 152 15.19 -4.30 24.45
CA PRO A 152 16.55 -4.44 23.92
C PRO A 152 17.14 -5.85 24.05
N ASP A 153 16.66 -6.64 25.01
CA ASP A 153 17.16 -7.98 25.31
C ASP A 153 16.37 -9.09 24.58
N CYS A 154 15.39 -8.75 23.73
CA CYS A 154 14.57 -9.73 23.01
C CYS A 154 15.27 -10.43 21.83
N GLY A 155 16.55 -10.17 21.60
CA GLY A 155 17.35 -10.77 20.53
C GLY A 155 17.22 -10.07 19.17
N VAL A 156 16.34 -9.07 19.04
CA VAL A 156 16.22 -8.22 17.84
C VAL A 156 16.63 -6.79 18.18
N PRO A 157 17.58 -6.18 17.44
CA PRO A 157 17.98 -4.80 17.70
C PRO A 157 16.81 -3.81 17.60
N VAL A 158 16.72 -2.87 18.54
CA VAL A 158 15.69 -1.81 18.55
C VAL A 158 15.73 -0.92 17.30
N THR A 159 16.86 -0.87 16.58
CA THR A 159 16.96 -0.17 15.30
C THR A 159 16.25 -0.91 14.17
N VAL A 160 16.13 -2.24 14.26
CA VAL A 160 15.40 -3.10 13.31
C VAL A 160 13.95 -3.19 13.71
N ARG A 161 13.65 -3.34 15.00
CA ARG A 161 12.31 -3.46 15.53
C ARG A 161 12.15 -2.49 16.71
N PRO A 162 11.70 -1.24 16.48
CA PRO A 162 11.64 -0.23 17.54
C PRO A 162 10.51 -0.46 18.54
N LYS A 163 9.38 -1.02 18.08
CA LYS A 163 8.18 -1.28 18.88
C LYS A 163 7.84 -2.76 18.89
N VAL A 164 7.01 -3.19 19.84
CA VAL A 164 6.32 -4.49 19.76
C VAL A 164 5.10 -4.40 18.84
N GLN A 165 4.56 -5.53 18.38
CA GLN A 165 3.33 -5.51 17.56
C GLN A 165 2.10 -4.97 18.31
N GLY A 166 2.01 -5.21 19.62
CA GLY A 166 0.82 -4.83 20.39
C GLY A 166 -0.43 -5.59 19.96
N ASP A 167 -1.57 -4.90 19.97
CA ASP A 167 -2.88 -5.48 19.60
C ASP A 167 -3.17 -5.38 18.08
N GLY A 168 -2.19 -4.92 17.31
CA GLY A 168 -2.26 -4.72 15.86
C GLY A 168 -2.07 -6.00 15.05
N SER A 169 -2.31 -5.89 13.74
CA SER A 169 -2.11 -7.00 12.79
C SER A 169 -0.66 -7.11 12.31
N TYR A 170 -0.02 -5.99 11.99
CA TYR A 170 1.39 -5.97 11.59
C TYR A 170 2.16 -4.95 12.43
N ASN A 171 3.45 -5.20 12.62
CA ASN A 171 4.40 -4.28 13.20
C ASN A 171 5.36 -3.70 12.14
N LYS A 172 5.99 -2.57 12.45
CA LYS A 172 6.96 -1.90 11.58
C LYS A 172 8.38 -2.37 11.89
N TRP A 173 9.02 -2.95 10.88
CA TRP A 173 10.40 -3.40 10.92
C TRP A 173 11.24 -2.63 9.92
N TYR A 174 12.50 -2.39 10.26
CA TYR A 174 13.47 -1.69 9.44
C TYR A 174 14.62 -2.65 9.11
N SER A 175 14.84 -2.90 7.83
CA SER A 175 15.84 -3.88 7.37
C SER A 175 16.61 -3.37 6.16
N GLU A 176 17.65 -4.08 5.77
CA GLU A 176 18.43 -3.77 4.58
C GLU A 176 17.95 -4.65 3.42
N ALA A 177 17.45 -4.03 2.36
CA ALA A 177 17.04 -4.71 1.13
C ALA A 177 18.11 -4.57 0.06
N GLU A 178 18.46 -5.66 -0.62
CA GLU A 178 19.37 -5.66 -1.75
C GLU A 178 18.62 -5.28 -3.03
N VAL A 179 19.00 -4.16 -3.65
CA VAL A 179 18.40 -3.68 -4.89
C VAL A 179 18.86 -4.55 -6.05
N VAL A 180 17.90 -5.20 -6.70
CA VAL A 180 18.13 -6.00 -7.91
C VAL A 180 18.18 -5.10 -9.14
N ARG A 181 17.28 -4.12 -9.21
CA ARG A 181 17.28 -3.10 -10.26
C ARG A 181 16.51 -1.87 -9.84
N TRP A 182 16.96 -0.72 -10.33
CA TRP A 182 16.18 0.51 -10.33
C TRP A 182 15.22 0.55 -11.52
N LEU A 183 14.11 1.25 -11.36
CA LEU A 183 13.13 1.55 -12.40
C LEU A 183 13.35 2.97 -12.92
N ASP A 184 12.87 3.23 -14.13
CA ASP A 184 13.05 4.53 -14.80
C ASP A 184 12.39 5.66 -13.98
N GLY A 185 13.10 6.76 -13.78
CA GLY A 185 12.62 7.91 -13.00
C GLY A 185 12.98 7.87 -11.50
N ALA A 186 13.72 6.86 -11.04
CA ALA A 186 14.17 6.74 -9.65
C ALA A 186 15.56 7.38 -9.38
N GLU A 187 16.17 8.04 -10.36
CA GLU A 187 17.56 8.52 -10.29
C GLU A 187 17.76 9.52 -9.15
N GLY A 188 16.86 10.49 -9.01
CA GLY A 188 16.96 11.51 -7.94
C GLY A 188 16.81 10.92 -6.53
N VAL A 189 16.02 9.85 -6.38
CA VAL A 189 15.87 9.16 -5.08
C VAL A 189 17.13 8.35 -4.77
N ARG A 190 17.66 7.64 -5.77
CA ARG A 190 18.90 6.88 -5.63
C ARG A 190 20.07 7.77 -5.20
N GLU A 191 20.24 8.92 -5.85
CA GLU A 191 21.28 9.89 -5.49
C GLU A 191 21.06 10.49 -4.10
N GLY A 192 19.82 10.87 -3.77
CA GLY A 192 19.46 11.50 -2.50
C GLY A 192 19.63 10.60 -1.27
N LEU A 193 19.54 9.28 -1.45
CA LEU A 193 19.80 8.30 -0.37
C LEU A 193 21.30 8.06 -0.14
N GLY A 194 22.20 8.58 -0.99
CA GLY A 194 23.66 8.45 -0.81
C GLY A 194 24.13 7.00 -0.82
N ILE A 195 23.45 6.14 -1.59
CA ILE A 195 23.71 4.70 -1.59
C ILE A 195 24.91 4.41 -2.49
N ASP A 196 26.07 4.19 -1.87
CA ASP A 196 27.27 3.67 -2.55
C ASP A 196 27.26 2.13 -2.70
N GLY A 197 26.29 1.44 -2.09
CA GLY A 197 26.17 -0.02 -2.04
C GLY A 197 24.97 -0.60 -2.78
N GLY A 198 24.87 -1.92 -2.86
CA GLY A 198 23.70 -2.60 -3.44
C GLY A 198 22.48 -2.65 -2.52
N SER A 199 22.61 -2.21 -1.26
CA SER A 199 21.57 -2.34 -0.22
C SER A 199 21.03 -1.00 0.24
N VAL A 200 19.75 -0.99 0.63
CA VAL A 200 19.03 0.21 1.08
C VAL A 200 18.19 -0.08 2.33
N PRO A 201 18.09 0.89 3.27
CA PRO A 201 17.21 0.75 4.42
C PRO A 201 15.75 0.79 3.97
N VAL A 202 14.97 -0.17 4.44
CA VAL A 202 13.56 -0.31 4.12
C VAL A 202 12.68 -0.51 5.34
N LEU A 203 11.47 0.06 5.30
CA LEU A 203 10.34 -0.31 6.15
C LEU A 203 9.65 -1.56 5.56
N VAL A 204 9.43 -2.55 6.41
CA VAL A 204 8.70 -3.78 6.13
C VAL A 204 7.62 -3.93 7.22
N TYR A 205 6.38 -4.21 6.82
CA TYR A 205 5.34 -4.59 7.78
C TYR A 205 5.45 -6.09 8.05
N VAL A 206 5.48 -6.53 9.30
CA VAL A 206 5.65 -7.94 9.68
C VAL A 206 4.61 -8.32 10.71
N ASP A 207 3.85 -9.38 10.47
CA ASP A 207 2.99 -9.99 11.47
C ASP A 207 3.84 -10.98 12.29
N GLU A 208 4.20 -10.57 13.51
CA GLU A 208 5.03 -11.29 14.46
C GLU A 208 4.30 -12.48 15.08
N ASN A 209 2.97 -12.48 15.02
CA ASN A 209 2.12 -13.45 15.71
C ASN A 209 1.58 -14.52 14.75
N CYS A 210 1.44 -14.22 13.45
CA CYS A 210 0.96 -15.18 12.46
C CYS A 210 2.09 -15.79 11.63
N VAL A 211 2.59 -16.94 12.09
CA VAL A 211 3.70 -17.69 11.47
C VAL A 211 3.30 -19.10 11.01
N ARG A 212 2.00 -19.41 10.95
CA ARG A 212 1.50 -20.70 10.48
C ARG A 212 1.03 -20.60 9.04
N LEU A 213 1.48 -21.55 8.21
CA LEU A 213 1.01 -21.65 6.83
C LEU A 213 -0.51 -21.88 6.77
N ALA A 214 -1.18 -21.15 5.88
CA ALA A 214 -2.61 -21.32 5.62
C ALA A 214 -2.98 -20.94 4.18
N GLU A 215 -4.25 -21.18 3.83
CA GLU A 215 -4.84 -20.76 2.56
C GLU A 215 -5.19 -19.27 2.56
N PRO A 216 -5.10 -18.58 1.42
CA PRO A 216 -5.47 -17.18 1.32
C PRO A 216 -6.99 -17.00 1.46
N ARG A 217 -7.40 -15.85 1.99
CA ARG A 217 -8.81 -15.49 1.94
C ARG A 217 -9.28 -15.31 0.51
N PHE A 218 -10.52 -15.69 0.23
CA PHE A 218 -11.08 -15.65 -1.12
C PHE A 218 -11.02 -14.24 -1.74
N GLU A 219 -11.35 -13.21 -0.96
CA GLU A 219 -11.28 -11.80 -1.38
C GLU A 219 -9.84 -11.31 -1.59
N TYR A 220 -8.85 -11.98 -1.01
CA TYR A 220 -7.44 -11.61 -1.13
C TYR A 220 -6.82 -12.14 -2.43
N ILE A 221 -7.30 -13.28 -2.93
CA ILE A 221 -6.79 -13.93 -4.16
C ILE A 221 -6.77 -12.96 -5.34
N ALA A 222 -7.87 -12.25 -5.60
CA ALA A 222 -7.96 -11.31 -6.72
C ALA A 222 -6.95 -10.15 -6.60
N ARG A 223 -6.73 -9.65 -5.38
CA ARG A 223 -5.75 -8.59 -5.09
C ARG A 223 -4.33 -9.08 -5.32
N MET A 224 -4.01 -10.28 -4.83
CA MET A 224 -2.69 -10.89 -5.05
C MET A 224 -2.44 -11.23 -6.50
N ASN A 225 -3.43 -11.73 -7.25
CA ASN A 225 -3.29 -11.98 -8.68
C ASN A 225 -2.98 -10.69 -9.45
N ARG A 226 -3.58 -9.55 -9.09
CA ARG A 226 -3.17 -8.25 -9.66
C ARG A 226 -1.75 -7.89 -9.28
N ALA A 227 -1.39 -8.05 -8.01
CA ALA A 227 -0.07 -7.72 -7.49
C ALA A 227 1.05 -8.55 -8.14
N ILE A 228 0.80 -9.85 -8.37
CA ILE A 228 1.69 -10.74 -9.12
C ILE A 228 1.87 -10.25 -10.56
N ARG A 229 0.78 -9.99 -11.29
CA ARG A 229 0.87 -9.53 -12.69
C ARG A 229 1.64 -8.22 -12.82
N GLU A 230 1.33 -7.25 -11.97
CA GLU A 230 1.97 -5.93 -12.03
C GLU A 230 3.44 -5.98 -11.60
N SER A 231 3.78 -6.70 -10.52
CA SER A 231 5.16 -6.82 -10.07
C SER A 231 6.06 -7.60 -11.04
N VAL A 232 5.52 -8.64 -11.71
CA VAL A 232 6.25 -9.33 -12.78
C VAL A 232 6.51 -8.39 -13.96
N ALA A 233 5.56 -7.53 -14.31
CA ALA A 233 5.76 -6.52 -15.35
C ALA A 233 6.84 -5.47 -14.96
N LEU A 234 7.00 -5.19 -13.67
CA LEU A 234 8.08 -4.33 -13.13
C LEU A 234 9.44 -5.05 -13.05
N GLY A 235 9.47 -6.39 -13.14
CA GLY A 235 10.70 -7.17 -13.17
C GLY A 235 10.93 -8.11 -11.99
N VAL A 236 9.93 -8.35 -11.12
CA VAL A 236 9.98 -9.49 -10.20
C VAL A 236 10.03 -10.79 -11.03
N PRO A 237 11.00 -11.70 -10.77
CA PRO A 237 11.14 -12.90 -11.59
C PRO A 237 9.90 -13.78 -11.54
N ARG A 238 9.34 -14.12 -12.72
CA ARG A 238 8.22 -15.06 -12.82
C ARG A 238 8.54 -16.42 -12.19
N SER A 239 9.77 -16.90 -12.34
CA SER A 239 10.23 -18.14 -11.71
C SER A 239 10.14 -18.09 -10.19
N TRP A 240 10.47 -16.96 -9.55
CA TRP A 240 10.33 -16.80 -8.11
C TRP A 240 8.85 -16.79 -7.70
N VAL A 241 7.99 -16.10 -8.44
CA VAL A 241 6.54 -16.11 -8.22
C VAL A 241 5.98 -17.53 -8.28
N ASP A 242 6.36 -18.31 -9.30
CA ASP A 242 5.89 -19.68 -9.49
C ASP A 242 6.40 -20.62 -8.37
N GLN A 243 7.65 -20.42 -7.93
CA GLN A 243 8.27 -21.20 -6.84
C GLN A 243 7.76 -20.84 -5.44
N VAL A 244 7.30 -19.60 -5.22
CA VAL A 244 6.98 -19.07 -3.89
C VAL A 244 5.49 -18.77 -3.76
N MET A 245 4.97 -17.82 -4.53
CA MET A 245 3.59 -17.32 -4.38
C MET A 245 2.55 -18.28 -4.93
N ARG A 246 2.82 -18.93 -6.07
CA ARG A 246 1.85 -19.83 -6.74
C ARG A 246 1.59 -21.14 -6.02
N LYS A 247 2.37 -21.45 -4.99
CA LYS A 247 2.08 -22.54 -4.05
C LYS A 247 0.82 -22.25 -3.20
N PHE A 248 0.48 -20.97 -3.02
CA PHE A 248 -0.60 -20.54 -2.13
C PHE A 248 -1.68 -19.74 -2.85
N ILE A 249 -1.34 -18.98 -3.90
CA ILE A 249 -2.29 -18.08 -4.59
C ILE A 249 -2.80 -18.72 -5.89
N PRO A 250 -4.04 -19.24 -5.92
CA PRO A 250 -4.65 -19.78 -7.13
C PRO A 250 -4.95 -18.66 -8.15
N GLU A 251 -5.04 -19.04 -9.43
CA GLU A 251 -5.35 -18.12 -10.55
C GLU A 251 -6.84 -17.80 -10.68
#